data_AF-A0A0X8JZV0-F1
#
_entry.id   AF-A0A0X8JZV0-F1
#
_cell.length_a   1.000
_cell.length_b   1.000
_cell.length_c   1.000
_cell.angle_alpha   90.00
_cell.angle_beta   90.00
_cell.angle_gamma   90.00
#
_symmetry.space_group_name_H-M   'P 1'
#
loop_
_entity.id
_entity.type
_entity.pdbx_description
1 polymer ?
#
loop_
_entity_poly.entity_id
_entity_poly.type
_entity_poly.pdbx_seq_one_letter_code
_entity_poly.pdbx_strand_id
1 'polypeptide(L)' 'MNKTLKFFLTFLFLFLMNMFIFKILTTLGFQMIMSEKSYLVPSLFSFIVLYMIDKKIGKGKKY' A
#
# COMPACT_ATOMS: atom_id res chain seq x y z
N MET A 1 10.42 10.17 14.41
CA MET A 1 9.13 9.54 14.02
C MET A 1 9.22 8.05 14.34
N ASN A 2 8.27 7.48 15.08
CA ASN A 2 8.28 6.06 15.41
C ASN A 2 8.28 5.22 14.11
N LYS A 3 9.02 4.11 14.07
CA LYS A 3 9.07 3.21 12.90
C LYS A 3 7.67 2.82 12.42
N THR A 4 6.77 2.57 13.35
CA THR A 4 5.35 2.26 13.09
C THR A 4 4.63 3.40 12.37
N LEU A 5 4.85 4.66 12.78
CA LEU A 5 4.27 5.83 12.11
C LEU A 5 4.78 5.96 10.68
N LYS A 6 6.05 5.65 10.44
CA LYS A 6 6.62 5.67 9.09
C LYS A 6 5.97 4.62 8.18
N PHE A 7 5.81 3.39 8.66
CA PHE A 7 5.11 2.33 7.92
C PHE A 7 3.64 2.66 7.68
N PHE A 8 2.95 3.16 8.70
CA PHE A 8 1.55 3.56 8.58
C PHE A 8 1.37 4.69 7.57
N LEU A 9 2.26 5.68 7.59
CA LEU A 9 2.21 6.79 6.63
C LEU A 9 2.49 6.33 5.20
N THR A 10 3.47 5.44 4.99
CA THR A 10 3.74 4.86 3.67
C THR A 10 2.56 4.04 3.17
N PHE A 11 1.90 3.26 4.04
CA PHE A 11 0.68 2.53 3.70
C PHE A 11 -0.45 3.47 3.28
N LEU A 12 -0.72 4.50 4.08
CA LEU A 12 -1.76 5.48 3.79
C LEU A 12 -1.51 6.16 2.44
N PHE A 13 -0.25 6.49 2.14
CA PHE A 13 0.14 7.10 0.87
C PHE A 13 -0.08 6.15 -0.32
N LEU A 14 0.29 4.87 -0.20
CA LEU A 14 0.02 3.86 -1.23
C LEU A 14 -1.49 3.69 -1.49
N PHE A 15 -2.29 3.65 -0.41
CA PHE A 15 -3.74 3.51 -0.51
C PHE A 15 -4.40 4.70 -1.21
N LEU A 16 -3.99 5.92 -0.86
CA LEU A 16 -4.46 7.15 -1.49
C LEU A 16 -4.06 7.22 -2.97
N MET A 17 -2.81 6.88 -3.30
CA MET A 17 -2.32 6.83 -4.69
C MET A 17 -3.13 5.85 -5.54
N ASN A 18 -3.39 4.64 -5.02
CA ASN A 18 -4.21 3.65 -5.74
C ASN A 18 -5.61 4.19 -6.04
N MET A 19 -6.30 4.77 -5.05
CA MET A 19 -7.61 5.40 -5.25
C MET A 19 -7.56 6.51 -6.31
N PHE A 20 -6.49 7.31 -6.33
CA PHE A 20 -6.33 8.40 -7.28
C PHE A 20 -6.14 7.89 -8.73
N ILE A 21 -5.32 6.84 -8.90
CA ILE A 21 -5.10 6.19 -10.20
C ILE A 21 -6.41 5.64 -10.75
N PHE A 22 -7.22 4.98 -9.92
CA PHE A 22 -8.54 4.49 -10.31
C PHE A 22 -9.47 5.66 -10.72
N LYS A 23 -9.47 6.77 -9.99
CA LYS A 23 -10.30 7.93 -10.36
C LYS A 23 -9.87 8.53 -11.72
N ILE A 24 -8.57 8.57 -11.99
CA ILE A 24 -8.03 9.02 -13.28
C ILE A 24 -8.45 8.06 -14.39
N LEU A 25 -8.30 6.74 -14.21
CA LEU A 25 -8.71 5.75 -15.22
C LEU A 25 -10.22 5.83 -15.51
N THR A 26 -11.08 6.05 -14.52
CA THR A 26 -12.51 6.27 -14.78
C THR A 26 -12.77 7.55 -15.57
N THR A 27 -12.00 8.60 -15.30
CA THR A 27 -12.11 9.87 -16.05
C THR A 27 -11.66 9.70 -17.50
N LEU A 28 -10.71 8.80 -17.75
CA LEU A 28 -10.22 8.45 -19.09
C LEU A 28 -11.18 7.53 -19.87
N GLY A 29 -12.32 7.13 -19.29
CA GLY A 29 -13.33 6.31 -19.96
C GLY A 29 -13.14 4.80 -19.80
N PHE A 30 -12.22 4.34 -18.94
CA PHE A 30 -12.11 2.92 -18.63
C PHE A 30 -13.30 2.46 -17.77
N GLN A 31 -14.02 1.44 -18.25
CA GLN A 31 -15.00 0.71 -17.45
C GLN A 31 -14.28 -0.16 -16.42
N MET A 32 -14.02 0.41 -15.25
CA MET A 32 -13.46 -0.35 -14.13
C MET A 32 -14.56 -0.86 -13.22
N ILE A 33 -14.52 -2.15 -12.93
CA ILE A 33 -15.36 -2.76 -11.90
C ILE A 33 -14.74 -2.33 -10.55
N MET A 34 -15.13 -1.15 -10.07
CA MET A 34 -14.72 -0.61 -8.77
C MET A 34 -15.38 -1.41 -7.65
N SER A 35 -14.84 -2.59 -7.35
CA SER A 35 -15.22 -3.33 -6.15
C SER A 35 -14.35 -2.88 -4.98
N GLU A 36 -14.99 -2.64 -3.83
CA GLU A 36 -14.54 -3.03 -2.48
C GLU A 36 -13.09 -3.47 -2.34
N LYS A 37 -12.88 -4.64 -2.93
CA LYS A 37 -11.72 -5.50 -2.76
C LYS A 37 -10.57 -5.09 -3.66
N SER A 38 -10.83 -4.51 -4.83
CA SER A 38 -9.80 -4.16 -5.82
C SER A 38 -8.82 -3.09 -5.32
N TYR A 39 -9.24 -2.24 -4.38
CA TYR A 39 -8.37 -1.22 -3.78
C TYR A 39 -7.81 -1.64 -2.43
N LEU A 40 -8.58 -2.37 -1.62
CA LEU A 40 -8.10 -2.84 -0.32
C LEU A 40 -7.03 -3.93 -0.44
N VAL A 41 -7.21 -4.90 -1.35
CA VAL A 41 -6.31 -6.06 -1.45
C VAL A 41 -4.88 -5.68 -1.84
N PRO A 42 -4.63 -4.88 -2.90
CA PRO A 42 -3.25 -4.52 -3.30
C PRO A 42 -2.52 -3.69 -2.24
N SER A 43 -3.23 -2.76 -1.58
CA SER A 43 -2.65 -1.91 -0.54
C SER A 43 -2.33 -2.71 0.73
N LEU A 44 -3.23 -3.60 1.16
CA LEU A 44 -3.01 -4.48 2.32
C LEU A 44 -1.89 -5.49 2.05
N PHE A 45 -1.84 -6.06 0.84
CA PHE A 45 -0.76 -6.96 0.44
C PHE A 45 0.60 -6.23 0.48
N SER A 46 0.66 -5.02 -0.08
CA SER A 46 1.88 -4.20 -0.03
C SER A 46 2.30 -3.89 1.40
N PHE A 47 1.36 -3.62 2.32
CA PHE A 47 1.65 -3.39 3.74
C PHE A 47 2.28 -4.60 4.43
N ILE A 48 1.70 -5.78 4.20
CA ILE A 48 2.21 -7.03 4.77
C ILE A 48 3.62 -7.32 4.26
N VAL A 49 3.85 -7.16 2.96
CA VAL A 49 5.18 -7.34 2.34
C VAL A 49 6.18 -6.34 2.94
N LEU A 50 5.81 -5.06 3.02
CA LEU A 50 6.61 -4.00 3.62
C LEU A 50 6.98 -4.31 5.08
N TYR A 51 6.02 -4.78 5.87
CA TYR A 51 6.23 -5.19 7.25
C TYR A 51 7.13 -6.43 7.36
N MET A 52 6.95 -7.43 6.47
CA MET A 52 7.80 -8.61 6.43
C MET A 52 9.25 -8.27 6.05
N ILE A 53 9.45 -7.34 5.12
CA ILE A 53 10.78 -6.85 4.71
C ILE A 53 11.48 -6.16 5.89
N ASP A 54 10.80 -5.24 6.59
CA ASP A 54 11.36 -4.59 7.78
C ASP A 54 11.71 -5.60 8.88
N LYS A 55 10.82 -6.57 9.13
CA LYS A 55 11.03 -7.62 10.13
C LYS A 55 12.16 -8.58 9.76
N LYS A 56 12.35 -8.91 8.48
CA LYS A 56 13.51 -9.68 7.99
C LYS A 56 14.80 -8.88 8.12
N ILE A 57 14.80 -7.62 7.73
CA ILE A 57 15.96 -6.71 7.86
C ILE A 57 16.35 -6.52 9.32
N GLY A 58 15.37 -6.44 10.24
CA GLY A 58 15.60 -6.36 11.68
C GLY A 58 16.24 -7.62 12.29
N LYS A 59 16.05 -8.80 11.67
CA LYS A 59 16.70 -10.06 12.10
C LYS A 59 18.09 -10.27 11.48
N GLY A 60 18.38 -9.61 10.35
CA GLY A 60 19.68 -9.69 9.66
C GLY A 60 20.75 -8.71 10.17
N LYS A 61 20.35 -7.64 10.87
CA LYS A 61 21.29 -6.72 11.54
C LYS A 61 21.73 -7.27 12.90
N LYS A 62 22.51 -8.35 12.85
CA LYS A 62 23.34 -8.84 13.95
C LYS A 62 24.82 -8.78 13.54
N TYR A 63 25.26 -7.64 13.03
CA TYR A 63 26.69 -7.32 12.85
C TYR A 63 26.85 -5.82 13.02
#